data_AF-A0A4P5XTU8-F1
#
_entry.id   AF-A0A4P5XTU8-F1
#
_cell.length_a   1.000
_cell.length_b   1.000
_cell.length_c   1.000
_cell.angle_alpha   90.00
_cell.angle_beta   90.00
_cell.angle_gamma   90.00
#
_symmetry.space_group_name_H-M   'P 1'
#
loop_
_entity.id
_entity.type
_entity.pdbx_description
1 polymer ?
#
loop_
_entity_poly.entity_id
_entity_poly.type
_entity_poly.pdbx_seq_one_letter_code
_entity_poly.pdbx_strand_id
1 'polypeptide(L)'
;MKPSRTWVIVVAVIVVLVGIRMTIGQGMARAYVERVDQSVEVKANDKHGASTENWTEWHPVAPKKFEAAQKADPSQTKFAFSWANTIGLWLAAFFTLAIFSFLYRDNPGYRLAEAVIIGVSAAYWGVVGFWDTLVPKLFGALTPTLVHDQVLPSLPAPTNGQVVAMYFALALGLMLLMRLAPKGGWISLWPIAFIIGVTAGLKIVSHVESDLVAQTVATFDPLVQPVVGAEGGWMLWPTIWASLANILLVVGVLCCLTYFFFSVEHKGVAGRAARVGIMYLMITFGAAFGFTVMGRVALLAARIEFLFDDWLWLIDPAGKRIVEVATAVGSMLCWW
;
A
#
# COMPACT_ATOMS: atom_id res chain seq x y z
N MET A 1 -37.00 -7.68 -5.46
CA MET A 1 -36.10 -7.51 -4.29
C MET A 1 -36.47 -6.20 -3.59
N LYS A 2 -37.07 -6.25 -2.39
CA LYS A 2 -37.41 -5.02 -1.64
C LYS A 2 -36.11 -4.35 -1.19
N PRO A 3 -35.92 -3.02 -1.39
CA PRO A 3 -34.78 -2.33 -0.82
C PRO A 3 -34.84 -2.53 0.70
N SER A 4 -33.79 -3.10 1.27
CA SER A 4 -33.75 -3.40 2.70
C SER A 4 -33.85 -2.07 3.47
N ARG A 5 -34.66 -2.04 4.53
CA ARG A 5 -34.87 -0.89 5.44
C ARG A 5 -33.54 -0.25 5.92
N THR A 6 -32.44 -1.00 5.80
CA THR A 6 -31.05 -0.61 6.08
C THR A 6 -30.52 0.49 5.18
N TRP A 7 -30.85 0.51 3.88
CA TRP A 7 -30.41 1.60 3.00
C TRP A 7 -31.14 2.91 3.33
N VAL A 8 -32.42 2.82 3.70
CA VAL A 8 -33.15 3.99 4.22
C VAL A 8 -32.50 4.50 5.49
N ILE A 9 -32.00 3.62 6.37
CA ILE A 9 -31.28 4.03 7.60
C ILE A 9 -29.91 4.63 7.27
N VAL A 10 -29.10 4.03 6.39
CA VAL A 10 -27.79 4.58 6.02
C VAL A 10 -27.94 5.92 5.30
N VAL A 11 -28.86 6.02 4.35
CA VAL A 11 -29.18 7.29 3.67
C VAL A 11 -29.78 8.29 4.64
N ALA A 12 -30.65 7.88 5.57
CA ALA A 12 -31.18 8.76 6.60
C ALA A 12 -30.07 9.24 7.55
N VAL A 13 -29.12 8.39 7.95
CA VAL A 13 -27.98 8.78 8.78
C VAL A 13 -27.07 9.73 8.01
N ILE A 14 -26.79 9.48 6.73
CA ILE A 14 -26.04 10.41 5.87
C ILE A 14 -26.80 11.74 5.74
N VAL A 15 -28.10 11.71 5.46
CA VAL A 15 -28.94 12.91 5.31
C VAL A 15 -29.08 13.67 6.63
N VAL A 16 -29.12 12.97 7.77
CA VAL A 16 -29.16 13.57 9.11
C VAL A 16 -27.80 14.16 9.47
N LEU A 17 -26.69 13.46 9.22
CA LEU A 17 -25.34 13.99 9.47
C LEU A 17 -25.04 15.18 8.55
N VAL A 18 -25.44 15.09 7.28
CA VAL A 18 -25.33 16.18 6.31
C VAL A 18 -26.25 17.33 6.68
N GLY A 19 -27.48 17.05 7.12
CA GLY A 19 -28.46 18.05 7.57
C GLY A 19 -28.02 18.79 8.83
N ILE A 20 -27.56 18.06 9.86
CA ILE A 20 -27.02 18.62 11.12
C ILE A 20 -25.81 19.50 10.85
N ARG A 21 -24.99 19.20 9.83
CA ARG A 21 -23.81 20.01 9.53
C ARG A 21 -24.06 21.12 8.50
N MET A 22 -25.04 20.97 7.61
CA MET A 22 -25.56 22.09 6.80
C MET A 22 -26.08 23.23 7.69
N THR A 23 -26.55 22.92 8.92
CA THR A 23 -26.95 23.94 9.90
C THR A 23 -25.81 24.57 10.70
N ILE A 24 -24.54 24.11 10.57
CA ILE A 24 -23.39 24.57 11.38
C ILE A 24 -22.46 25.56 10.61
N GLY A 25 -22.84 26.00 9.40
CA GLY A 25 -22.34 27.28 8.84
C GLY A 25 -20.89 27.34 8.31
N GLN A 26 -20.09 26.29 8.43
CA GLN A 26 -18.84 26.16 7.67
C GLN A 26 -18.94 24.95 6.73
N GLY A 27 -18.61 25.15 5.44
CA GLY A 27 -18.82 24.16 4.39
C GLY A 27 -18.16 22.80 4.70
N MET A 28 -18.79 21.71 4.26
CA MET A 28 -18.29 20.35 4.48
C MET A 28 -17.50 19.80 3.29
N ALA A 29 -16.54 18.91 3.56
CA ALA A 29 -15.91 18.05 2.57
C ALA A 29 -15.37 18.80 1.33
N ARG A 30 -14.85 20.02 1.52
CA ARG A 30 -14.27 20.83 0.45
C ARG A 30 -12.77 20.62 0.38
N ALA A 31 -12.28 20.21 -0.77
CA ALA A 31 -10.84 20.08 -1.02
C ALA A 31 -10.32 21.34 -1.71
N TYR A 32 -9.27 21.92 -1.13
CA TYR A 32 -8.55 23.07 -1.69
C TYR A 32 -7.18 22.61 -2.19
N VAL A 33 -6.70 23.28 -3.23
CA VAL A 33 -5.45 22.92 -3.88
C VAL A 33 -4.62 24.17 -4.09
N GLU A 34 -3.33 24.08 -3.83
CA GLU A 34 -2.35 25.11 -4.15
C GLU A 34 -1.68 24.79 -5.48
N ARG A 35 -1.56 25.81 -6.32
CA ARG A 35 -0.76 25.75 -7.53
C ARG A 35 0.70 26.01 -7.15
N VAL A 36 1.54 24.98 -7.30
CA VAL A 36 2.99 25.09 -7.16
C VAL A 36 3.59 24.93 -8.55
N ASP A 37 4.14 26.02 -9.07
CA ASP A 37 4.87 25.99 -10.34
C ASP A 37 6.28 25.44 -10.06
N GLN A 38 6.62 24.29 -10.64
CA GLN A 38 7.95 23.69 -10.57
C GLN A 38 8.69 23.93 -11.89
N SER A 39 9.92 24.42 -11.78
CA SER A 39 10.83 24.60 -12.90
C SER A 39 12.08 23.77 -12.67
N VAL A 40 12.38 22.82 -13.55
CA VAL A 40 13.64 22.08 -13.52
C VAL A 40 14.50 22.50 -14.70
N GLU A 41 15.69 23.00 -14.40
CA GLU A 41 16.70 23.30 -15.40
C GLU A 41 17.39 22.00 -15.82
N VAL A 42 17.11 21.54 -17.04
CA VAL A 42 17.80 20.41 -17.64
C VAL A 42 19.13 20.92 -18.17
N LYS A 43 20.24 20.52 -17.51
CA LYS A 43 21.59 20.86 -17.96
C LYS A 43 21.85 20.22 -19.33
N ALA A 44 22.46 21.00 -20.23
CA ALA A 44 22.80 20.55 -21.57
C ALA A 44 23.69 19.28 -21.51
N ASN A 45 23.36 18.31 -22.36
CA ASN A 45 24.16 17.10 -22.59
C ASN A 45 24.45 17.00 -24.09
N ASP A 46 25.42 16.19 -24.51
CA ASP A 46 26.01 16.16 -25.87
C ASP A 46 25.01 15.92 -27.03
N LYS A 47 23.73 15.66 -26.74
CA LYS A 47 22.66 15.45 -27.73
C LYS A 47 21.42 16.33 -27.53
N HIS A 48 21.30 17.10 -26.44
CA HIS A 48 20.14 17.94 -26.14
C HIS A 48 20.59 19.25 -25.49
N GLY A 49 20.17 20.40 -26.04
CA GLY A 49 20.45 21.72 -25.48
C GLY A 49 19.81 21.92 -24.11
N ALA A 50 20.24 22.95 -23.37
CA ALA A 50 19.64 23.27 -22.08
C ALA A 50 18.16 23.68 -22.30
N SER A 51 17.23 22.96 -21.67
CA SER A 51 15.81 23.32 -21.64
C SER A 51 15.34 23.50 -20.20
N THR A 52 14.47 24.48 -19.99
CA THR A 52 13.75 24.66 -18.73
C THR A 52 12.36 24.09 -18.92
N GLU A 53 12.12 22.92 -18.35
CA GLU A 53 10.80 22.30 -18.37
C GLU A 53 10.01 22.85 -17.18
N ASN A 54 8.89 23.50 -17.47
CA ASN A 54 7.99 24.06 -16.47
C ASN A 54 6.69 23.24 -16.45
N TRP A 55 6.35 22.70 -15.30
CA TRP A 55 5.05 22.08 -15.10
C TRP A 55 4.39 22.59 -13.83
N THR A 56 3.07 22.59 -13.84
CA THR A 56 2.24 23.05 -12.74
C THR A 56 1.80 21.85 -11.93
N GLU A 57 2.21 21.76 -10.67
CA GLU A 57 1.77 20.71 -9.76
C GLU A 57 0.70 21.25 -8.80
N TRP A 58 -0.31 20.43 -8.55
CA TRP A 58 -1.51 20.78 -7.78
C TRP A 58 -1.50 20.00 -6.48
N HIS A 59 -1.07 20.63 -5.38
CA HIS A 59 -0.98 19.96 -4.08
C HIS A 59 -2.22 20.20 -3.23
N PRO A 60 -2.78 19.17 -2.54
CA PRO A 60 -3.91 19.35 -1.64
C PRO A 60 -3.49 20.20 -0.43
N VAL A 61 -4.29 21.22 -0.10
CA VAL A 61 -4.00 22.16 0.98
C VAL A 61 -5.12 22.21 2.01
N ALA A 62 -4.72 22.34 3.28
CA ALA A 62 -5.61 22.46 4.42
C ALA A 62 -6.52 23.71 4.28
N PRO A 63 -7.83 23.60 4.58
CA PRO A 63 -8.77 24.72 4.43
C PRO A 63 -8.37 26.01 5.15
N LYS A 64 -7.67 25.92 6.30
CA LYS A 64 -7.16 27.08 7.04
C LYS A 64 -6.16 27.93 6.25
N LYS A 65 -5.31 27.31 5.42
CA LYS A 65 -4.35 28.04 4.58
C LYS A 65 -5.06 28.75 3.42
N PHE A 66 -6.11 28.12 2.87
CA PHE A 66 -6.98 28.75 1.88
C PHE A 66 -7.72 29.97 2.45
N GLU A 67 -8.35 29.82 3.62
CA GLU A 67 -9.09 30.91 4.27
C GLU A 67 -8.17 32.05 4.75
N ALA A 68 -6.96 31.73 5.21
CA ALA A 68 -5.95 32.75 5.56
C ALA A 68 -5.46 33.51 4.32
N ALA A 69 -5.23 32.81 3.20
CA ALA A 69 -4.81 33.41 1.94
C ALA A 69 -5.92 34.27 1.31
N GLN A 70 -7.17 33.79 1.37
CA GLN A 70 -8.34 34.53 0.87
C GLN A 70 -8.67 35.76 1.72
N LYS A 71 -8.41 35.72 3.04
CA LYS A 71 -8.50 36.89 3.92
C LYS A 71 -7.38 37.90 3.70
N ALA A 72 -6.19 37.44 3.30
CA ALA A 72 -5.06 38.31 2.99
C ALA A 72 -5.23 39.03 1.65
N ASP A 73 -5.81 38.36 0.64
CA ASP A 73 -6.07 38.92 -0.69
C ASP A 73 -7.29 38.25 -1.35
N PRO A 74 -8.36 39.00 -1.69
CA PRO A 74 -9.58 38.45 -2.30
C PRO A 74 -9.43 37.90 -3.73
N SER A 75 -8.32 38.20 -4.42
CA SER A 75 -8.10 37.88 -5.84
C SER A 75 -6.95 36.90 -6.09
N GLN A 76 -6.48 36.14 -5.08
CA GLN A 76 -5.39 35.19 -5.29
C GLN A 76 -5.81 34.00 -6.16
N THR A 77 -5.00 33.70 -7.17
CA THR A 77 -5.14 32.50 -8.04
C THR A 77 -4.28 31.32 -7.57
N LYS A 78 -3.51 31.50 -6.48
CA LYS A 78 -2.60 30.48 -5.93
C LYS A 78 -3.32 29.32 -5.26
N PHE A 79 -4.46 29.57 -4.63
CA PHE A 79 -5.27 28.52 -4.04
C PHE A 79 -6.64 28.47 -4.72
N ALA A 80 -7.03 27.28 -5.17
CA ALA A 80 -8.27 27.05 -5.87
C ALA A 80 -9.11 25.97 -5.19
N PHE A 81 -10.43 26.12 -5.28
CA PHE A 81 -11.35 25.05 -4.93
C PHE A 81 -11.31 23.97 -6.00
N SER A 82 -10.96 22.74 -5.63
CA SER A 82 -10.90 21.62 -6.57
C SER A 82 -12.19 20.80 -6.50
N TRP A 83 -12.99 20.90 -7.56
CA TRP A 83 -14.17 20.06 -7.75
C TRP A 83 -13.80 18.58 -7.83
N ALA A 84 -12.69 18.25 -8.51
CA ALA A 84 -12.26 16.86 -8.66
C ALA A 84 -11.91 16.20 -7.32
N ASN A 85 -11.14 16.90 -6.47
CA ASN A 85 -10.75 16.37 -5.16
C ASN A 85 -11.93 16.35 -4.19
N THR A 86 -12.85 17.31 -4.31
CA THR A 86 -14.09 17.33 -3.52
C THR A 86 -14.98 16.14 -3.90
N ILE A 87 -15.22 15.91 -5.19
CA ILE A 87 -15.98 14.74 -5.66
C ILE A 87 -15.28 13.44 -5.24
N GLY A 88 -13.94 13.38 -5.34
CA GLY A 88 -13.14 12.25 -4.87
C GLY A 88 -13.32 11.97 -3.38
N LEU A 89 -13.34 13.00 -2.55
CA LEU A 89 -13.55 12.89 -1.09
C LEU A 89 -14.97 12.38 -0.76
N TRP A 90 -15.99 12.89 -1.45
CA TRP A 90 -17.37 12.42 -1.32
C TRP A 90 -17.55 10.98 -1.80
N LEU A 91 -16.89 10.62 -2.91
CA LEU A 91 -16.91 9.27 -3.45
C LEU A 91 -16.20 8.29 -2.51
N ALA A 92 -15.06 8.68 -1.93
CA ALA A 92 -14.33 7.89 -0.95
C ALA A 92 -15.12 7.69 0.35
N ALA A 93 -15.82 8.73 0.84
CA ALA A 93 -16.73 8.62 1.97
C ALA A 93 -17.90 7.66 1.67
N PHE A 94 -18.50 7.78 0.49
CA PHE A 94 -19.56 6.86 0.04
C PHE A 94 -19.08 5.41 0.02
N PHE A 95 -17.92 5.11 -0.57
CA PHE A 95 -17.38 3.75 -0.60
C PHE A 95 -17.01 3.22 0.79
N THR A 96 -16.47 4.07 1.68
CA THR A 96 -16.16 3.70 3.06
C THR A 96 -17.43 3.31 3.83
N LEU A 97 -18.50 4.10 3.71
CA LEU A 97 -19.81 3.78 4.30
C LEU A 97 -20.47 2.55 3.66
N ALA A 98 -20.31 2.37 2.34
CA ALA A 98 -20.81 1.20 1.63
C ALA A 98 -20.16 -0.10 2.13
N ILE A 99 -18.86 -0.06 2.47
CA ILE A 99 -18.15 -1.19 3.09
C ILE A 99 -18.64 -1.43 4.52
N PHE A 100 -18.78 -0.38 5.34
CA PHE A 100 -19.33 -0.52 6.70
C PHE A 100 -20.77 -1.03 6.73
N SER A 101 -21.56 -0.81 5.66
CA SER A 101 -22.91 -1.36 5.56
C SER A 101 -22.95 -2.88 5.63
N PHE A 102 -21.86 -3.58 5.28
CA PHE A 102 -21.77 -5.05 5.38
C PHE A 102 -21.99 -5.53 6.82
N LEU A 103 -21.54 -4.76 7.81
CA LEU A 103 -21.68 -5.10 9.23
C LEU A 103 -23.16 -5.28 9.66
N TYR A 104 -24.08 -4.64 8.93
CA TYR A 104 -25.51 -4.70 9.24
C TYR A 104 -26.29 -5.71 8.37
N ARG A 105 -25.89 -5.92 7.10
CA ARG A 105 -26.36 -7.00 6.18
C ARG A 105 -25.68 -6.89 4.80
N ASP A 106 -25.75 -7.96 3.99
CA ASP A 106 -25.54 -7.87 2.53
C ASP A 106 -26.50 -6.86 1.89
N ASN A 107 -25.96 -5.75 1.39
CA ASN A 107 -26.69 -4.62 0.82
C ASN A 107 -26.21 -4.36 -0.64
N PRO A 108 -27.07 -3.97 -1.59
CA PRO A 108 -26.64 -3.56 -2.94
C PRO A 108 -25.48 -2.56 -2.97
N GLY A 109 -25.38 -1.63 -2.01
CA GLY A 109 -24.26 -0.69 -1.91
C GLY A 109 -22.91 -1.39 -1.64
N TYR A 110 -22.89 -2.37 -0.75
CA TYR A 110 -21.70 -3.20 -0.49
C TYR A 110 -21.31 -3.99 -1.74
N ARG A 111 -22.27 -4.64 -2.41
CA ARG A 111 -22.02 -5.41 -3.63
C ARG A 111 -21.49 -4.54 -4.78
N LEU A 112 -21.94 -3.28 -4.88
CA LEU A 112 -21.40 -2.32 -5.83
C LEU A 112 -19.96 -1.94 -5.47
N ALA A 113 -19.69 -1.62 -4.20
CA ALA A 113 -18.33 -1.30 -3.75
C ALA A 113 -17.36 -2.45 -3.99
N GLU A 114 -17.77 -3.68 -3.67
CA GLU A 114 -17.00 -4.90 -3.92
C GLU A 114 -16.72 -5.09 -5.43
N ALA A 115 -17.74 -4.98 -6.28
CA ALA A 115 -17.59 -5.10 -7.73
C ALA A 115 -16.67 -4.02 -8.33
N VAL A 116 -16.76 -2.78 -7.84
CA VAL A 116 -15.89 -1.68 -8.27
C VAL A 116 -14.45 -1.96 -7.87
N ILE A 117 -14.18 -2.37 -6.61
CA ILE A 117 -12.83 -2.67 -6.14
C ILE A 117 -12.19 -3.81 -6.96
N ILE A 118 -12.94 -4.89 -7.19
CA ILE A 118 -12.45 -6.02 -7.98
C ILE A 118 -12.20 -5.59 -9.44
N GLY A 119 -13.14 -4.85 -10.03
CA GLY A 119 -13.04 -4.36 -11.40
C GLY A 119 -11.87 -3.41 -11.64
N VAL A 120 -11.68 -2.43 -10.75
CA VAL A 120 -10.56 -1.47 -10.83
C VAL A 120 -9.22 -2.17 -10.62
N SER A 121 -9.16 -3.13 -9.69
CA SER A 121 -7.93 -3.91 -9.46
C SER A 121 -7.56 -4.74 -10.69
N ALA A 122 -8.54 -5.42 -11.31
CA ALA A 122 -8.32 -6.18 -12.54
C ALA A 122 -7.93 -5.29 -13.72
N ALA A 123 -8.58 -4.13 -13.85
CA ALA A 123 -8.27 -3.15 -14.90
C ALA A 123 -6.87 -2.56 -14.75
N TYR A 124 -6.45 -2.21 -13.52
CA TYR A 124 -5.10 -1.71 -13.25
C TYR A 124 -4.03 -2.72 -13.70
N TRP A 125 -4.14 -3.97 -13.26
CA TRP A 125 -3.22 -5.03 -13.68
C TRP A 125 -3.27 -5.29 -15.19
N GLY A 126 -4.44 -5.15 -15.83
CA GLY A 126 -4.58 -5.25 -17.28
C GLY A 126 -3.83 -4.15 -18.03
N VAL A 127 -3.97 -2.89 -17.59
CA VAL A 127 -3.30 -1.72 -18.19
C VAL A 127 -1.80 -1.79 -17.99
N VAL A 128 -1.35 -2.10 -16.77
CA VAL A 128 0.07 -2.30 -16.44
C VAL A 128 0.65 -3.46 -17.28
N GLY A 129 -0.04 -4.60 -17.34
CA GLY A 129 0.40 -5.73 -18.16
C GLY A 129 0.49 -5.37 -19.65
N PHE A 130 -0.45 -4.57 -20.16
CA PHE A 130 -0.42 -4.12 -21.55
C PHE A 130 0.77 -3.20 -21.83
N TRP A 131 0.97 -2.16 -21.04
CA TRP A 131 2.01 -1.15 -21.30
C TRP A 131 3.41 -1.57 -20.85
N ASP A 132 3.56 -2.28 -19.74
CA ASP A 132 4.89 -2.63 -19.19
C ASP A 132 5.41 -3.98 -19.70
N THR A 133 4.52 -4.86 -20.17
CA THR A 133 4.91 -6.21 -20.61
C THR A 133 4.59 -6.43 -22.07
N LEU A 134 3.34 -6.20 -22.50
CA LEU A 134 2.91 -6.56 -23.84
C LEU A 134 3.52 -5.63 -24.91
N VAL A 135 3.49 -4.32 -24.71
CA VAL A 135 4.10 -3.34 -25.62
C VAL A 135 5.62 -3.52 -25.76
N PRO A 136 6.43 -3.45 -24.69
CA PRO A 136 7.88 -3.49 -24.83
C PRO A 136 8.42 -4.91 -25.11
N LYS A 137 7.83 -5.97 -24.54
CA LYS A 137 8.39 -7.32 -24.67
C LYS A 137 7.82 -8.05 -25.88
N LEU A 138 6.50 -8.03 -26.10
CA LEU A 138 5.85 -8.77 -27.19
C LEU A 138 5.98 -8.00 -28.51
N PHE A 139 5.45 -6.78 -28.57
CA PHE A 139 5.50 -5.98 -29.79
C PHE A 139 6.90 -5.45 -30.11
N GLY A 140 7.70 -5.11 -29.10
CA GLY A 140 9.10 -4.72 -29.29
C GLY A 140 10.00 -5.81 -29.90
N ALA A 141 9.68 -7.10 -29.68
CA ALA A 141 10.42 -8.22 -30.27
C ALA A 141 9.87 -8.69 -31.64
N LEU A 142 8.56 -8.56 -31.87
CA LEU A 142 7.88 -9.04 -33.09
C LEU A 142 7.84 -8.01 -34.22
N THR A 143 7.75 -6.72 -33.88
CA THR A 143 7.73 -5.59 -34.83
C THR A 143 8.66 -4.47 -34.33
N PRO A 144 9.99 -4.70 -34.37
CA PRO A 144 10.96 -3.77 -33.79
C PRO A 144 10.90 -2.37 -34.46
N THR A 145 10.56 -2.30 -35.74
CA THR A 145 10.45 -1.03 -36.48
C THR A 145 9.29 -0.15 -36.03
N LEU A 146 8.11 -0.72 -35.76
CA LEU A 146 6.93 0.07 -35.38
C LEU A 146 7.00 0.57 -33.93
N VAL A 147 7.58 -0.21 -33.01
CA VAL A 147 7.64 0.15 -31.59
C VAL A 147 8.79 1.12 -31.29
N HIS A 148 9.91 1.00 -32.01
CA HIS A 148 11.04 1.92 -31.89
C HIS A 148 10.69 3.33 -32.38
N ASP A 149 9.91 3.42 -33.48
CA ASP A 149 9.56 4.71 -34.09
C ASP A 149 8.41 5.44 -33.38
N GLN A 150 7.46 4.73 -32.75
CA GLN A 150 6.22 5.34 -32.24
C GLN A 150 6.06 5.35 -30.72
N VAL A 151 6.75 4.46 -29.98
CA VAL A 151 6.40 4.22 -28.56
C VAL A 151 7.61 4.32 -27.63
N LEU A 152 8.74 3.69 -27.96
CA LEU A 152 9.92 3.67 -27.09
C LEU A 152 11.23 3.66 -27.91
N PRO A 153 11.83 4.82 -28.17
CA PRO A 153 13.05 4.96 -28.98
C PRO A 153 14.34 4.43 -28.30
N SER A 154 14.27 3.95 -27.05
CA SER A 154 15.43 3.47 -26.28
C SER A 154 15.53 1.94 -26.13
N LEU A 155 14.73 1.15 -26.87
CA LEU A 155 14.82 -0.32 -26.77
C LEU A 155 16.11 -0.85 -27.43
N PRO A 156 16.89 -1.71 -26.74
CA PRO A 156 17.96 -2.48 -27.36
C PRO A 156 17.40 -3.41 -28.45
N ALA A 157 18.09 -3.52 -29.58
CA ALA A 157 17.70 -4.43 -30.66
C ALA A 157 17.58 -5.88 -30.14
N PRO A 158 16.51 -6.61 -30.50
CA PRO A 158 16.27 -7.94 -29.95
C PRO A 158 17.33 -8.94 -30.41
N THR A 159 17.83 -9.76 -29.48
CA THR A 159 18.71 -10.88 -29.80
C THR A 159 17.89 -12.04 -30.37
N ASN A 160 18.39 -12.77 -31.38
CA ASN A 160 17.66 -13.87 -32.06
C ASN A 160 17.01 -14.90 -31.11
N GLY A 161 17.62 -15.17 -29.94
CA GLY A 161 17.06 -16.07 -28.92
C GLY A 161 15.83 -15.51 -28.18
N GLN A 162 15.72 -14.19 -28.02
CA GLN A 162 14.57 -13.53 -27.37
C GLN A 162 13.33 -13.56 -28.27
N VAL A 163 13.52 -13.47 -29.59
CA VAL A 163 12.44 -13.52 -30.57
C VAL A 163 11.74 -14.88 -30.54
N VAL A 164 12.49 -16.00 -30.49
CA VAL A 164 11.93 -17.36 -30.40
C VAL A 164 11.17 -17.58 -29.09
N ALA A 165 11.75 -17.15 -27.96
CA ALA A 165 11.08 -17.22 -26.66
C ALA A 165 9.78 -16.39 -26.63
N MET A 166 9.74 -15.27 -27.35
CA MET A 166 8.56 -14.42 -27.41
C MET A 166 7.47 -14.96 -28.35
N TYR A 167 7.82 -15.66 -29.44
CA TYR A 167 6.84 -16.44 -30.22
C TYR A 167 6.20 -17.55 -29.39
N PHE A 168 6.99 -18.24 -28.56
CA PHE A 168 6.47 -19.22 -27.61
C PHE A 168 5.52 -18.58 -26.59
N ALA A 169 5.88 -17.42 -26.04
CA ALA A 169 5.03 -16.65 -25.14
C ALA A 169 3.74 -16.16 -25.83
N LEU A 170 3.81 -15.74 -27.09
CA LEU A 170 2.64 -15.36 -27.89
C LEU A 170 1.70 -16.56 -28.10
N ALA A 171 2.25 -17.73 -28.44
CA ALA A 171 1.47 -18.95 -28.59
C ALA A 171 0.74 -19.31 -27.29
N LEU A 172 1.43 -19.25 -26.14
CA LEU A 172 0.82 -19.46 -24.83
C LEU A 172 -0.21 -18.37 -24.47
N GLY A 173 0.04 -17.12 -24.84
CA GLY A 173 -0.92 -16.01 -24.65
C GLY A 173 -2.19 -16.21 -25.47
N LEU A 174 -2.07 -16.66 -26.72
CA LEU A 174 -3.20 -16.93 -27.60
C LEU A 174 -4.00 -18.17 -27.13
N MET A 175 -3.32 -19.18 -26.60
CA MET A 175 -3.95 -20.31 -25.90
C MET A 175 -4.72 -19.86 -24.65
N LEU A 176 -4.25 -18.85 -23.93
CA LEU A 176 -4.95 -18.28 -22.78
C LEU A 176 -6.23 -17.54 -23.20
N LEU A 177 -6.26 -16.86 -24.35
CA LEU A 177 -7.47 -16.22 -24.88
C LEU A 177 -8.60 -17.22 -25.14
N MET A 178 -8.28 -18.49 -25.45
CA MET A 178 -9.30 -19.55 -25.62
C MET A 178 -10.10 -19.84 -24.34
N ARG A 179 -9.68 -19.31 -23.18
CA ARG A 179 -10.46 -19.33 -21.93
C ARG A 179 -11.74 -18.48 -21.99
N LEU A 180 -11.78 -17.45 -22.84
CA LEU A 180 -12.98 -16.64 -23.08
C LEU A 180 -14.05 -17.42 -23.86
N ALA A 181 -13.65 -18.50 -24.55
CA ALA A 181 -14.57 -19.39 -25.24
C ALA A 181 -15.03 -20.53 -24.30
N PRO A 182 -16.34 -20.79 -24.20
CA PRO A 182 -16.90 -21.78 -23.25
C PRO A 182 -16.46 -23.23 -23.50
N LYS A 183 -15.94 -23.54 -24.69
CA LYS A 183 -15.52 -24.89 -25.10
C LYS A 183 -13.99 -25.09 -25.17
N GLY A 184 -13.20 -24.05 -24.88
CA GLY A 184 -11.73 -24.04 -25.03
C GLY A 184 -10.91 -24.21 -23.74
N GLY A 185 -11.57 -24.45 -22.60
CA GLY A 185 -10.94 -24.39 -21.28
C GLY A 185 -9.71 -25.30 -21.09
N TRP A 186 -9.67 -26.46 -21.75
CA TRP A 186 -8.55 -27.41 -21.63
C TRP A 186 -7.25 -26.90 -22.26
N ILE A 187 -7.32 -26.09 -23.32
CA ILE A 187 -6.14 -25.51 -23.97
C ILE A 187 -5.49 -24.45 -23.07
N SER A 188 -6.31 -23.72 -22.29
CA SER A 188 -5.83 -22.70 -21.35
C SER A 188 -5.10 -23.27 -20.12
N LEU A 189 -5.16 -24.59 -19.90
CA LEU A 189 -4.52 -25.25 -18.76
C LEU A 189 -2.98 -25.27 -18.88
N TRP A 190 -2.46 -25.36 -20.10
CA TRP A 190 -1.01 -25.38 -20.36
C TRP A 190 -0.32 -24.05 -20.00
N PRO A 191 -0.82 -22.87 -20.43
CA PRO A 191 -0.32 -21.59 -19.95
C PRO A 191 -0.41 -21.43 -18.43
N ILE A 192 -1.51 -21.87 -17.80
CA ILE A 192 -1.69 -21.75 -16.35
C ILE A 192 -0.68 -22.64 -15.60
N ALA A 193 -0.45 -23.88 -16.05
CA ALA A 193 0.55 -24.76 -15.47
C ALA A 193 1.97 -24.18 -15.60
N PHE A 194 2.27 -23.58 -16.76
CA PHE A 194 3.55 -22.89 -16.98
C PHE A 194 3.72 -21.71 -16.02
N ILE A 195 2.71 -20.84 -15.89
CA ILE A 195 2.74 -19.70 -14.96
C ILE A 195 2.95 -20.18 -13.52
N ILE A 196 2.19 -21.19 -13.07
CA ILE A 196 2.32 -21.73 -11.71
C ILE A 196 3.71 -22.34 -11.50
N GLY A 197 4.23 -23.11 -12.45
CA GLY A 197 5.56 -23.71 -12.34
C GLY A 197 6.69 -22.67 -12.26
N VAL A 198 6.66 -21.66 -13.15
CA VAL A 198 7.63 -20.57 -13.15
C VAL A 198 7.54 -19.74 -11.87
N THR A 199 6.32 -19.35 -11.47
CA THR A 199 6.14 -18.56 -10.24
C THR A 199 6.53 -19.34 -9.00
N ALA A 200 6.20 -20.62 -8.89
CA ALA A 200 6.64 -21.47 -7.77
C ALA A 200 8.17 -21.59 -7.73
N GLY A 201 8.83 -21.83 -8.88
CA GLY A 201 10.29 -21.90 -8.96
C GLY A 201 10.96 -20.60 -8.52
N LEU A 202 10.53 -19.47 -9.07
CA LEU A 202 11.06 -18.15 -8.69
C LEU A 202 10.79 -17.83 -7.21
N LYS A 203 9.61 -18.15 -6.69
CA LYS A 203 9.27 -17.92 -5.30
C LYS A 203 10.07 -18.80 -4.35
N ILE A 204 10.33 -20.07 -4.68
CA ILE A 204 11.19 -20.92 -3.84
C ILE A 204 12.59 -20.31 -3.75
N VAL A 205 13.19 -19.93 -4.89
CA VAL A 205 14.52 -19.30 -4.89
C VAL A 205 14.50 -17.99 -4.11
N SER A 206 13.51 -17.12 -4.35
CA SER A 206 13.44 -15.81 -3.70
C SER A 206 13.26 -15.91 -2.18
N HIS A 207 12.44 -16.83 -1.68
CA HIS A 207 12.25 -16.99 -0.24
C HIS A 207 13.44 -17.71 0.41
N VAL A 208 14.11 -18.64 -0.30
CA VAL A 208 15.34 -19.24 0.23
C VAL A 208 16.43 -18.17 0.36
N GLU A 209 16.60 -17.31 -0.63
CA GLU A 209 17.58 -16.23 -0.57
C GLU A 209 17.19 -15.14 0.45
N SER A 210 15.96 -14.64 0.37
CA SER A 210 15.50 -13.51 1.19
C SER A 210 15.22 -13.89 2.64
N ASP A 211 14.69 -15.09 2.91
CA ASP A 211 14.30 -15.47 4.26
C ASP A 211 15.37 -16.38 4.87
N LEU A 212 15.70 -17.51 4.23
CA LEU A 212 16.60 -18.50 4.83
C LEU A 212 18.04 -17.99 4.89
N VAL A 213 18.59 -17.52 3.77
CA VAL A 213 19.98 -17.04 3.73
C VAL A 213 20.13 -15.77 4.54
N ALA A 214 19.23 -14.78 4.39
CA ALA A 214 19.32 -13.55 5.17
C ALA A 214 19.19 -13.79 6.69
N GLN A 215 18.28 -14.66 7.14
CA GLN A 215 18.17 -15.02 8.57
C GLN A 215 19.41 -15.76 9.07
N THR A 216 20.00 -16.62 8.23
CA THR A 216 21.25 -17.32 8.57
C THR A 216 22.40 -16.33 8.74
N VAL A 217 22.57 -15.41 7.79
CA VAL A 217 23.59 -14.35 7.85
C VAL A 217 23.38 -13.44 9.06
N ALA A 218 22.14 -13.05 9.37
CA ALA A 218 21.82 -12.25 10.55
C ALA A 218 22.14 -12.97 11.87
N THR A 219 22.19 -14.30 11.89
CA THR A 219 22.60 -15.08 13.07
C THR A 219 24.14 -15.16 13.20
N PHE A 220 24.89 -14.86 12.13
CA PHE A 220 26.36 -14.81 12.13
C PHE A 220 26.93 -13.47 12.59
N ASP A 221 26.10 -12.45 12.83
CA ASP A 221 26.56 -11.16 13.34
C ASP A 221 27.26 -11.32 14.70
N PRO A 222 28.31 -10.51 14.97
CA PRO A 222 29.10 -10.64 16.19
C PRO A 222 28.23 -10.42 17.44
N LEU A 223 28.41 -11.31 18.42
CA LEU A 223 27.71 -11.29 19.72
C LEU A 223 27.93 -9.98 20.49
N VAL A 224 29.08 -9.34 20.26
CA VAL A 224 29.38 -8.01 20.77
C VAL A 224 29.48 -7.08 19.57
N GLN A 225 28.44 -6.26 19.37
CA GLN A 225 28.39 -5.29 18.29
C GLN A 225 28.71 -3.90 18.84
N PRO A 226 29.94 -3.38 18.67
CA PRO A 226 30.25 -2.01 19.08
C PRO A 226 29.44 -1.04 18.21
N VAL A 227 28.52 -0.32 18.83
CA VAL A 227 27.81 0.79 18.18
C VAL A 227 28.68 2.01 18.29
N VAL A 228 29.31 2.36 17.17
CA VAL A 228 30.18 3.53 17.05
C VAL A 228 29.33 4.73 16.67
N GLY A 229 29.38 5.79 17.48
CA GLY A 229 28.70 7.05 17.16
C GLY A 229 29.36 7.79 16.00
N ALA A 230 28.71 8.84 15.49
CA ALA A 230 29.24 9.68 14.42
C ALA A 230 30.63 10.29 14.72
N GLU A 231 31.02 10.32 16.00
CA GLU A 231 32.30 10.85 16.50
C GLU A 231 33.37 9.76 16.74
N GLY A 232 33.17 8.53 16.27
CA GLY A 232 34.17 7.45 16.39
C GLY A 232 34.32 6.86 17.81
N GLY A 233 33.58 7.38 18.79
CA GLY A 233 33.52 6.87 20.16
C GLY A 233 32.55 5.69 20.32
N TRP A 234 32.90 4.74 21.19
CA TRP A 234 32.04 3.61 21.55
C TRP A 234 30.91 4.12 22.44
N MET A 235 29.67 4.05 21.94
CA MET A 235 28.52 4.37 22.77
C MET A 235 28.16 3.15 23.62
N LEU A 236 28.42 3.22 24.94
CA LEU A 236 28.24 2.09 25.85
C LEU A 236 26.78 1.60 25.90
N TRP A 237 25.82 2.51 26.03
CA TRP A 237 24.40 2.14 26.20
C TRP A 237 23.78 1.45 24.96
N PRO A 238 23.92 1.99 23.73
CA PRO A 238 23.47 1.30 22.52
C PRO A 238 24.18 -0.01 22.24
N THR A 239 25.50 -0.09 22.53
CA THR A 239 26.31 -1.29 22.35
C THR A 239 25.84 -2.46 23.22
N ILE A 240 25.51 -2.19 24.48
CA ILE A 240 25.00 -3.22 25.41
C ILE A 240 23.67 -3.78 24.91
N TRP A 241 22.76 -2.93 24.46
CA TRP A 241 21.44 -3.37 23.98
C TRP A 241 21.54 -4.17 22.68
N ALA A 242 22.35 -3.71 21.72
CA ALA A 242 22.59 -4.44 20.47
C ALA A 242 23.23 -5.82 20.72
N SER A 243 24.23 -5.88 21.60
CA SER A 243 24.90 -7.13 21.97
C SER A 243 23.94 -8.10 22.69
N LEU A 244 23.10 -7.59 23.60
CA LEU A 244 22.08 -8.41 24.26
C LEU A 244 21.05 -8.96 23.26
N ALA A 245 20.62 -8.15 22.30
CA ALA A 245 19.69 -8.58 21.25
C ALA A 245 20.28 -9.71 20.39
N ASN A 246 21.54 -9.60 19.97
CA ASN A 246 22.22 -10.63 19.19
C ASN A 246 22.43 -11.92 20.00
N ILE A 247 22.81 -11.81 21.28
CA ILE A 247 22.90 -12.97 22.18
C ILE A 247 21.54 -13.65 22.33
N LEU A 248 20.48 -12.87 22.53
CA LEU A 248 19.11 -13.37 22.68
C LEU A 248 18.62 -14.05 21.39
N LEU A 249 18.98 -13.52 20.22
CA LEU A 249 18.73 -14.13 18.92
C LEU A 249 19.42 -15.48 18.80
N VAL A 250 20.74 -15.54 19.00
CA VAL A 250 21.53 -16.77 18.87
C VAL A 250 21.03 -17.85 19.84
N VAL A 251 20.83 -17.49 21.11
CA VAL A 251 20.30 -18.43 22.13
C VAL A 251 18.88 -18.88 21.77
N GLY A 252 18.02 -17.96 21.31
CA GLY A 252 16.67 -18.27 20.85
C GLY A 252 16.65 -19.26 19.68
N VAL A 253 17.49 -19.04 18.67
CA VAL A 253 17.62 -19.94 17.50
C VAL A 253 18.11 -21.32 17.91
N LEU A 254 19.15 -21.42 18.75
CA LEU A 254 19.65 -22.70 19.25
C LEU A 254 18.60 -23.45 20.07
N CYS A 255 17.83 -22.76 20.92
CA CYS A 255 16.77 -23.36 21.72
C CYS A 255 15.59 -23.82 20.85
N CYS A 256 15.18 -23.03 19.85
CA CYS A 256 14.13 -23.40 18.89
C CYS A 256 14.54 -24.59 18.01
N LEU A 257 15.79 -24.62 17.53
CA LEU A 257 16.32 -25.76 16.79
C LEU A 257 16.32 -27.03 17.64
N THR A 258 16.73 -26.91 18.91
CA THR A 258 16.68 -28.04 19.86
C THR A 258 15.26 -28.56 20.07
N TYR A 259 14.26 -27.68 20.11
CA TYR A 259 12.84 -28.07 20.21
C TYR A 259 12.32 -28.83 18.98
N PHE A 260 12.69 -28.40 17.77
CA PHE A 260 12.27 -29.08 16.53
C PHE A 260 13.14 -30.29 16.17
N PHE A 261 14.23 -30.51 16.90
CA PHE A 261 15.12 -31.64 16.65
C PHE A 261 14.53 -32.94 17.24
N PHE A 262 13.67 -33.60 16.45
CA PHE A 262 13.01 -34.85 16.85
C PHE A 262 13.96 -36.06 17.04
N SER A 263 15.22 -35.96 16.60
CA SER A 263 16.20 -37.04 16.68
C SER A 263 16.87 -37.23 18.05
N VAL A 264 16.62 -36.35 19.04
CA VAL A 264 17.17 -36.48 20.40
C VAL A 264 16.04 -36.66 21.41
N GLU A 265 16.14 -37.69 22.27
CA GLU A 265 15.22 -37.86 23.39
C GLU A 265 15.33 -36.64 24.33
N HIS A 266 14.21 -35.96 24.57
CA HIS A 266 14.14 -34.73 25.35
C HIS A 266 14.29 -34.95 26.88
N LYS A 267 15.33 -35.66 27.31
CA LYS A 267 15.65 -35.91 28.73
C LYS A 267 16.80 -34.98 29.19
N GLY A 268 16.71 -34.44 30.40
CA GLY A 268 17.78 -33.63 31.01
C GLY A 268 17.88 -32.18 30.48
N VAL A 269 19.10 -31.74 30.15
CA VAL A 269 19.43 -30.35 29.74
C VAL A 269 18.78 -29.98 28.40
N ALA A 270 18.74 -30.92 27.44
CA ALA A 270 18.07 -30.74 26.15
C ALA A 270 16.56 -30.49 26.33
N GLY A 271 15.91 -31.15 27.28
CA GLY A 271 14.48 -30.93 27.59
C GLY A 271 14.21 -29.54 28.20
N ARG A 272 15.15 -28.99 28.98
CA ARG A 272 15.04 -27.62 29.51
C ARG A 272 15.29 -26.57 28.44
N ALA A 273 16.28 -26.78 27.56
CA ALA A 273 16.54 -25.91 26.41
C ALA A 273 15.35 -25.89 25.43
N ALA A 274 14.76 -27.05 25.15
CA ALA A 274 13.54 -27.15 24.34
C ALA A 274 12.35 -26.41 24.96
N ARG A 275 12.19 -26.42 26.29
CA ARG A 275 11.16 -25.62 26.98
C ARG A 275 11.35 -24.11 26.80
N VAL A 276 12.59 -23.64 26.82
CA VAL A 276 12.90 -22.25 26.49
C VAL A 276 12.57 -21.98 25.02
N GLY A 277 12.90 -22.88 24.10
CA GLY A 277 12.49 -22.79 22.69
C GLY A 277 10.98 -22.64 22.49
N ILE A 278 10.17 -23.42 23.22
CA ILE A 278 8.70 -23.31 23.20
C ILE A 278 8.25 -21.90 23.64
N MET A 279 8.87 -21.34 24.68
CA MET A 279 8.56 -19.98 25.13
C MET A 279 8.89 -18.95 24.05
N TYR A 280 10.04 -19.06 23.39
CA TYR A 280 10.40 -18.19 22.26
C TYR A 280 9.38 -18.29 21.12
N LEU A 281 8.99 -19.51 20.72
CA LEU A 281 7.97 -19.72 19.69
C LEU A 281 6.62 -19.11 20.07
N MET A 282 6.20 -19.25 21.33
CA MET A 282 4.92 -18.71 21.78
C MET A 282 4.92 -17.18 21.81
N ILE A 283 6.06 -16.55 22.14
CA ILE A 283 6.23 -15.10 22.08
C ILE A 283 6.20 -14.61 20.63
N THR A 284 6.94 -15.24 19.71
CA THR A 284 7.01 -14.79 18.31
C THR A 284 5.69 -15.01 17.58
N PHE A 285 5.01 -16.15 17.78
CA PHE A 285 3.66 -16.37 17.25
C PHE A 285 2.63 -15.43 17.88
N GLY A 286 2.75 -15.13 19.18
CA GLY A 286 1.91 -14.15 19.87
C GLY A 286 2.08 -12.74 19.29
N ALA A 287 3.32 -12.32 19.03
CA ALA A 287 3.62 -11.05 18.39
C ALA A 287 3.08 -10.99 16.96
N ALA A 288 3.27 -12.05 16.16
CA ALA A 288 2.73 -12.13 14.80
C ALA A 288 1.20 -12.02 14.78
N PHE A 289 0.51 -12.74 15.66
CA PHE A 289 -0.94 -12.61 15.82
C PHE A 289 -1.33 -11.19 16.23
N GLY A 290 -0.65 -10.61 17.22
CA GLY A 290 -0.86 -9.24 17.69
C GLY A 290 -0.72 -8.19 16.58
N PHE A 291 0.31 -8.30 15.73
CA PHE A 291 0.50 -7.40 14.59
C PHE A 291 -0.65 -7.47 13.59
N THR A 292 -1.20 -8.65 13.32
CA THR A 292 -2.36 -8.75 12.40
C THR A 292 -3.63 -8.15 13.00
N VAL A 293 -3.87 -8.32 14.30
CA VAL A 293 -5.03 -7.72 14.99
C VAL A 293 -4.89 -6.20 15.04
N MET A 294 -3.71 -5.71 15.45
CA MET A 294 -3.41 -4.28 15.48
C MET A 294 -3.56 -3.66 14.10
N GLY A 295 -3.06 -4.30 13.04
CA GLY A 295 -3.21 -3.82 11.67
C GLY A 295 -4.67 -3.67 11.25
N ARG A 296 -5.54 -4.63 11.59
CA ARG A 296 -6.98 -4.55 11.29
C ARG A 296 -7.68 -3.43 12.06
N VAL A 297 -7.38 -3.28 13.35
CA VAL A 297 -7.95 -2.22 14.20
C VAL A 297 -7.45 -0.83 13.77
N ALA A 298 -6.16 -0.71 13.44
CA ALA A 298 -5.57 0.53 12.94
C ALA A 298 -6.19 0.95 11.59
N LEU A 299 -6.43 0.00 10.68
CA LEU A 299 -7.14 0.27 9.43
C LEU A 299 -8.58 0.73 9.69
N LEU A 300 -9.29 0.12 10.64
CA LEU A 300 -10.64 0.56 11.04
C LEU A 300 -10.60 2.00 11.58
N ALA A 301 -9.69 2.28 12.52
CA ALA A 301 -9.51 3.59 13.12
C ALA A 301 -9.18 4.66 12.05
N ALA A 302 -8.25 4.37 11.13
CA ALA A 302 -7.91 5.26 10.03
C ALA A 302 -9.11 5.57 9.12
N ARG A 303 -10.02 4.61 8.89
CA ARG A 303 -11.24 4.86 8.10
C ARG A 303 -12.28 5.67 8.86
N ILE A 304 -12.36 5.53 10.18
CA ILE A 304 -13.21 6.36 11.05
C ILE A 304 -12.66 7.79 11.12
N GLU A 305 -11.34 7.94 11.27
CA GLU A 305 -10.63 9.22 11.24
C GLU A 305 -10.85 9.93 9.91
N PHE A 306 -10.71 9.24 8.77
CA PHE A 306 -11.05 9.80 7.46
C PHE A 306 -12.51 10.30 7.37
N LEU A 307 -13.47 9.55 7.94
CA LEU A 307 -14.88 9.94 7.90
C LEU A 307 -15.14 11.18 8.77
N PHE A 308 -14.53 11.26 9.96
CA PHE A 308 -14.80 12.32 10.93
C PHE A 308 -13.91 13.55 10.76
N ASP A 309 -12.63 13.41 10.42
CA ASP A 309 -11.73 14.52 10.14
C ASP A 309 -11.88 14.97 8.68
N ASP A 310 -11.52 14.14 7.70
CA ASP A 310 -11.42 14.60 6.31
C ASP A 310 -12.77 14.93 5.67
N TRP A 311 -13.81 14.12 5.92
CA TRP A 311 -15.13 14.30 5.32
C TRP A 311 -16.09 15.17 6.16
N LEU A 312 -16.39 14.78 7.41
CA LEU A 312 -17.40 15.45 8.24
C LEU A 312 -16.87 16.65 9.06
N TRP A 313 -15.53 16.80 9.12
CA TRP A 313 -14.81 17.88 9.82
C TRP A 313 -15.16 18.01 11.32
N LEU A 314 -15.62 16.92 11.94
CA LEU A 314 -16.12 16.86 13.32
C LEU A 314 -14.98 16.93 14.33
N ILE A 315 -13.82 16.41 13.97
CA ILE A 315 -12.61 16.36 14.81
C ILE A 315 -11.48 16.98 13.98
N ASP A 316 -10.70 17.89 14.57
CA ASP A 316 -9.50 18.48 13.94
C ASP A 316 -8.28 18.22 14.82
N PRO A 317 -7.71 17.00 14.79
CA PRO A 317 -6.56 16.64 15.63
C PRO A 317 -5.27 17.34 15.17
N ALA A 318 -5.21 17.82 13.93
CA ALA A 318 -4.01 18.40 13.32
C ALA A 318 -4.06 19.95 13.22
N GLY A 319 -5.11 20.60 13.73
CA GLY A 319 -5.28 22.06 13.70
C GLY A 319 -5.34 22.66 12.28
N LYS A 320 -5.78 21.85 11.31
CA LYS A 320 -5.80 22.15 9.87
C LYS A 320 -6.95 23.08 9.48
N ARG A 321 -7.89 23.38 10.39
CA ARG A 321 -9.11 24.18 10.12
C ARG A 321 -9.37 25.23 11.21
N ILE A 322 -10.21 26.22 10.90
CA ILE A 322 -10.58 27.31 11.81
C ILE A 322 -11.90 26.96 12.50
N VAL A 323 -11.91 25.87 13.26
CA VAL A 323 -13.08 25.50 14.06
C VAL A 323 -12.79 25.90 15.51
N GLU A 324 -13.38 27.02 15.97
CA GLU A 324 -13.47 27.39 17.40
C GLU A 324 -14.40 26.46 18.21
N VAL A 325 -14.57 25.21 17.80
CA VAL A 325 -15.44 24.25 18.47
C VAL A 325 -14.63 22.98 18.75
N ALA A 326 -13.74 23.05 19.75
CA ALA A 326 -13.28 21.89 20.53
C ALA A 326 -12.31 22.22 21.69
N THR A 327 -12.10 23.48 22.10
CA THR A 327 -11.37 23.74 23.36
C THR A 327 -12.13 23.26 24.61
N ALA A 328 -13.40 22.88 24.48
CA ALA A 328 -14.22 22.41 25.60
C ALA A 328 -14.23 20.89 25.82
N VAL A 329 -13.83 20.06 24.83
CA VAL A 329 -13.92 18.59 24.96
C VAL A 329 -12.55 17.95 25.23
N GLY A 330 -11.46 18.54 24.75
CA GLY A 330 -10.10 18.06 25.00
C GLY A 330 -9.64 18.19 26.47
N SER A 331 -10.19 19.15 27.23
CA SER A 331 -9.83 19.34 28.64
C SER A 331 -10.52 18.36 29.61
N MET A 332 -11.60 17.69 29.20
CA MET A 332 -12.28 16.68 30.04
C MET A 332 -11.70 15.27 29.91
N LEU A 333 -11.05 14.94 28.78
CA LEU A 333 -10.49 13.60 28.55
C LEU A 333 -9.03 13.44 29.02
N CYS A 334 -8.37 14.52 29.43
CA CYS A 334 -7.01 14.47 30.01
C CYS A 334 -7.00 14.13 31.51
N TRP A 335 -8.15 13.72 32.08
CA TRP A 335 -8.34 13.39 33.49
C TRP A 335 -8.99 12.01 33.71
N TRP A 336 -8.63 11.01 32.89
CA TRP A 336 -8.83 9.59 33.22
C TRP A 336 -7.74 8.71 32.61
#